data_AF-A0A2V5U9C5-F1
#
_entry.id   AF-A0A2V5U9C5-F1
#
_cell.length_a   1.000
_cell.length_b   1.000
_cell.length_c   1.000
_cell.angle_alpha   90.00
_cell.angle_beta   90.00
_cell.angle_gamma   90.00
#
_symmetry.space_group_name_H-M   'P 1'
#
loop_
_entity.id
_entity.type
_entity.pdbx_description
1 polymer ?
#
loop_
_entity_poly.entity_id
_entity_poly.type
_entity_poly.pdbx_seq_one_letter_code
_entity_poly.pdbx_strand_id
1 'polypeptide(L)'
;MRKLLITLGILVAFVIAIVASWIFAGRQISLFLDRFGTIEITSARINSIVYEGRGTGGILHVNDLALSLNDRNGPSPNIGTTKNGQLGLADGGKVFAFGPPPSEAENLSTVPPAGDDASIEIRRSVLSWPTPFEVNFMTGHSPSWKRHLYYKLRWKKTTGATLDMIWRYEQFF
;
A
#
# COMPACT_ATOMS: atom_id res chain seq x y z
N MET A 1 -26.77 -33.39 -32.43
CA MET A 1 -25.84 -32.34 -32.95
C MET A 1 -26.30 -30.91 -32.62
N ARG A 2 -27.53 -30.48 -32.93
CA ARG A 2 -28.00 -29.10 -32.64
C ARG A 2 -27.87 -28.66 -31.16
N LYS A 3 -28.25 -29.51 -30.20
CA LYS A 3 -28.10 -29.21 -28.75
C LYS A 3 -26.64 -29.06 -28.34
N LEU A 4 -25.75 -29.93 -28.84
CA LEU A 4 -24.31 -29.85 -28.57
C LEU A 4 -23.69 -28.55 -29.12
N LEU A 5 -24.07 -28.15 -30.33
CA LEU A 5 -23.60 -26.90 -30.94
C LEU A 5 -24.09 -25.67 -30.16
N ILE A 6 -25.33 -25.67 -29.67
CA ILE A 6 -25.88 -24.60 -28.85
C ILE A 6 -25.13 -24.52 -27.51
N THR A 7 -24.94 -25.65 -26.83
CA THR A 7 -24.21 -25.68 -25.54
C THR A 7 -22.77 -25.21 -25.71
N LEU A 8 -22.10 -25.63 -26.79
CA LEU A 8 -20.74 -25.16 -27.09
C LEU A 8 -20.72 -23.64 -27.37
N GLY A 9 -21.69 -23.13 -28.14
CA GLY A 9 -21.78 -21.70 -28.42
C GLY A 9 -21.98 -20.86 -27.15
N ILE A 10 -22.83 -21.31 -26.23
CA ILE A 10 -23.05 -20.65 -24.94
C ILE A 10 -21.76 -20.66 -24.11
N LEU A 11 -21.06 -21.80 -24.04
CA LEU A 11 -19.79 -21.91 -23.32
C LEU A 11 -18.76 -20.91 -23.87
N VAL A 12 -18.60 -20.85 -25.19
CA VAL A 12 -17.64 -19.93 -25.83
C VAL A 12 -18.00 -18.48 -25.55
N ALA A 13 -19.28 -18.10 -25.70
CA ALA A 13 -19.74 -16.75 -25.41
C ALA A 13 -19.50 -16.36 -23.93
N PHE A 14 -19.70 -17.30 -23.02
CA PHE A 14 -19.45 -17.10 -21.59
C PHE A 14 -17.96 -16.86 -21.30
N VAL A 15 -17.07 -17.66 -21.90
CA VAL A 15 -15.61 -17.47 -21.78
C VAL A 15 -15.19 -16.11 -22.33
N ILE A 16 -15.70 -15.71 -23.50
CA ILE A 16 -15.42 -14.40 -24.10
C ILE A 16 -15.86 -13.27 -23.15
N ALA A 17 -17.06 -13.38 -22.56
CA ALA A 17 -17.56 -12.37 -21.62
C ALA A 17 -16.68 -12.25 -20.36
N ILE A 18 -16.17 -13.37 -19.83
CA ILE A 18 -15.23 -13.37 -18.70
C ILE A 18 -13.92 -12.67 -19.09
N VAL A 19 -13.34 -13.04 -20.24
CA VAL A 19 -12.07 -12.45 -20.70
C VAL A 19 -12.23 -10.96 -20.95
N ALA A 20 -13.30 -10.54 -21.62
CA ALA A 20 -13.59 -9.12 -21.84
C ALA A 20 -13.74 -8.38 -20.50
N SER A 21 -14.47 -8.95 -19.56
CA SER A 21 -14.65 -8.36 -18.22
C SER A 21 -13.31 -8.24 -17.47
N TRP A 22 -12.42 -9.21 -17.60
CA TRP A 22 -11.09 -9.12 -16.98
C TRP A 22 -10.19 -8.06 -17.64
N ILE A 23 -10.27 -7.89 -18.96
CA ILE A 23 -9.50 -6.86 -19.67
C ILE A 23 -10.00 -5.44 -19.31
N PHE A 24 -11.31 -5.23 -19.33
CA PHE A 24 -11.88 -3.88 -19.14
C PHE A 24 -12.10 -3.50 -17.67
N ALA A 25 -12.37 -4.48 -16.81
CA ALA A 25 -12.65 -4.27 -15.39
C ALA A 25 -11.67 -4.98 -14.46
N GLY A 26 -10.56 -5.50 -14.97
CA GLY A 26 -9.61 -6.30 -14.18
C GLY A 26 -9.03 -5.57 -12.98
N ARG A 27 -8.79 -4.26 -13.08
CA ARG A 27 -8.36 -3.42 -11.94
C ARG A 27 -9.41 -3.41 -10.83
N GLN A 28 -10.68 -3.19 -11.17
CA GLN A 28 -11.79 -3.16 -10.21
C GLN A 28 -12.04 -4.55 -9.61
N ILE A 29 -11.98 -5.60 -10.42
CA ILE A 29 -12.12 -6.99 -9.97
C ILE A 29 -10.98 -7.32 -9.00
N SER A 30 -9.73 -6.97 -9.33
CA SER A 30 -8.57 -7.15 -8.45
C SER A 30 -8.78 -6.43 -7.11
N LEU A 31 -9.15 -5.14 -7.13
CA LEU A 31 -9.44 -4.38 -5.91
C LEU A 31 -10.59 -4.96 -5.09
N PHE A 32 -11.62 -5.49 -5.76
CA PHE A 32 -12.74 -6.13 -5.08
C PHE A 32 -12.30 -7.41 -4.37
N LEU A 33 -11.51 -8.25 -5.04
CA LEU A 33 -10.96 -9.48 -4.45
C LEU A 33 -10.01 -9.17 -3.29
N ASP A 34 -9.23 -8.10 -3.38
CA ASP A 34 -8.30 -7.68 -2.33
C ASP A 34 -9.01 -7.32 -1.00
N ARG A 35 -10.32 -7.03 -1.04
CA ARG A 35 -11.13 -6.84 0.17
C ARG A 35 -11.32 -8.13 0.97
N PHE A 36 -11.31 -9.28 0.30
CA PHE A 36 -11.45 -10.60 0.94
C PHE A 36 -10.10 -11.17 1.36
N GLY A 37 -9.03 -10.82 0.66
CA GLY A 37 -7.69 -11.25 1.03
C GLY A 37 -6.61 -10.74 0.11
N THR A 38 -5.42 -10.59 0.67
CA THR A 38 -4.18 -10.29 -0.05
C THR A 38 -3.12 -11.30 0.36
N ILE A 39 -2.22 -11.63 -0.56
CA ILE A 39 -1.15 -12.59 -0.32
C ILE A 39 0.02 -11.86 0.33
N GLU A 40 0.43 -12.32 1.50
CA GLU A 40 1.62 -11.80 2.17
C GLU A 40 2.88 -12.20 1.40
N ILE A 41 3.77 -11.26 1.17
CA ILE A 41 5.08 -11.49 0.55
C ILE A 41 6.14 -11.56 1.64
N THR A 42 6.15 -10.57 2.53
CA THR A 42 7.10 -10.48 3.62
C THR A 42 6.52 -9.64 4.75
N SER A 43 7.01 -9.90 5.95
CA SER A 43 6.71 -9.14 7.16
C SER A 43 8.01 -8.95 7.92
N ALA A 44 8.29 -7.72 8.35
CA ALA A 44 9.49 -7.38 9.10
C ALA A 44 9.15 -6.48 10.28
N ARG A 45 9.91 -6.64 11.37
CA ARG A 45 9.87 -5.69 12.48
C ARG A 45 10.41 -4.34 12.03
N ILE A 46 9.82 -3.27 12.53
CA ILE A 46 10.32 -1.91 12.32
C ILE A 46 11.49 -1.69 13.26
N ASN A 47 12.63 -1.33 12.69
CA ASN A 47 13.86 -1.03 13.41
C ASN A 47 14.21 0.46 13.32
N SER A 48 13.75 1.15 12.29
CA SER A 48 14.01 2.57 12.10
C SER A 48 12.83 3.24 11.41
N ILE A 49 12.49 4.45 11.87
CA ILE A 49 11.60 5.36 11.18
C ILE A 49 12.28 6.70 11.03
N VAL A 50 12.31 7.22 9.80
CA VAL A 50 12.85 8.54 9.47
C VAL A 50 11.82 9.31 8.67
N TYR A 51 11.62 10.56 9.03
CA TYR A 51 10.77 11.47 8.30
C TYR A 51 11.59 12.43 7.45
N GLU A 52 11.21 12.55 6.19
CA GLU A 52 11.75 13.52 5.24
C GLU A 52 10.61 14.42 4.73
N GLY A 53 10.68 15.71 5.04
CA GLY A 53 9.69 16.68 4.58
C GLY A 53 9.66 17.98 5.38
N ARG A 54 8.61 18.79 5.14
CA ARG A 54 8.42 20.12 5.76
C ARG A 54 7.36 20.16 6.85
N GLY A 55 6.94 19.00 7.35
CA GLY A 55 6.00 18.84 8.45
C GLY A 55 4.55 18.53 8.05
N THR A 56 4.20 18.65 6.77
CA THR A 56 2.92 18.18 6.21
C THR A 56 3.21 17.28 5.01
N GLY A 57 2.64 16.08 5.00
CA GLY A 57 2.98 15.08 3.99
C GLY A 57 4.46 14.73 4.01
N GLY A 58 5.06 14.48 2.86
CA GLY A 58 6.48 14.08 2.72
C GLY A 58 6.65 12.57 2.59
N ILE A 59 7.81 12.07 2.97
CA ILE A 59 8.18 10.66 2.87
C ILE A 59 8.47 10.13 4.27
N LEU A 60 7.80 9.03 4.63
CA LEU A 60 8.11 8.24 5.80
C LEU A 60 8.99 7.07 5.39
N HIS A 61 10.25 7.12 5.76
CA HIS A 61 11.16 6.00 5.60
C HIS A 61 10.96 5.03 6.75
N VAL A 62 10.50 3.82 6.46
CA VAL A 62 10.29 2.74 7.43
C VAL A 62 11.27 1.63 7.08
N ASN A 63 12.27 1.42 7.93
CA ASN A 63 13.48 0.67 7.56
C ASN A 63 14.06 1.26 6.25
N ASP A 64 14.21 0.45 5.20
CA ASP A 64 14.73 0.87 3.89
C ASP A 64 13.62 1.28 2.89
N LEU A 65 12.36 1.37 3.34
CA LEU A 65 11.21 1.63 2.49
C LEU A 65 10.78 3.10 2.55
N ALA A 66 10.83 3.79 1.42
CA ALA A 66 10.32 5.16 1.27
C ALA A 66 8.81 5.15 0.99
N LEU A 67 8.00 5.57 1.96
CA LEU A 67 6.54 5.56 1.87
C LEU A 67 5.97 6.98 1.84
N SER A 68 5.38 7.35 0.70
CA SER A 68 4.80 8.69 0.48
C SER A 68 3.59 8.96 1.37
N LEU A 69 3.58 10.07 2.08
CA LEU A 69 2.44 10.55 2.87
C LEU A 69 1.54 11.50 2.08
N ASN A 70 1.89 11.80 0.83
CA ASN A 70 1.17 12.75 -0.02
C ASN A 70 0.02 12.11 -0.80
N ASP A 71 0.13 10.82 -1.11
CA ASP A 71 -0.74 10.13 -2.07
C ASP A 71 -2.02 9.58 -1.40
N ARG A 72 -2.83 10.48 -0.84
CA ARG A 72 -4.09 10.15 -0.15
C ARG A 72 -5.27 10.92 -0.73
N ASN A 73 -6.46 10.32 -0.71
CA ASN A 73 -7.73 10.96 -1.07
C ASN A 73 -8.26 11.91 0.04
N GLY A 74 -7.39 12.70 0.66
CA GLY A 74 -7.71 13.58 1.78
C GLY A 74 -6.49 14.40 2.20
N PRO A 75 -6.59 15.22 3.27
CA PRO A 75 -5.47 16.00 3.75
C PRO A 75 -4.30 15.07 4.14
N SER A 76 -3.09 15.47 3.75
CA SER A 76 -1.87 14.81 4.17
C SER A 76 -1.72 14.92 5.68
N PRO A 77 -1.23 13.87 6.35
CA PRO A 77 -0.95 13.94 7.77
C PRO A 77 0.18 14.92 8.06
N ASN A 78 0.19 15.47 9.26
CA ASN A 78 1.29 16.31 9.72
C ASN A 78 2.29 15.46 10.50
N ILE A 79 3.58 15.66 10.26
CA ILE A 79 4.64 15.06 11.06
C ILE A 79 5.43 16.17 11.74
N GLY A 80 5.77 15.94 13.00
CA GLY A 80 6.63 16.85 13.73
C GLY A 80 6.92 16.31 15.11
N THR A 81 7.34 17.20 15.99
CA THR A 81 7.67 16.86 17.36
C THR A 81 6.47 17.14 18.27
N THR A 82 6.09 16.16 19.08
CA THR A 82 5.08 16.31 20.12
C THR A 82 5.56 17.22 21.25
N LYS A 83 4.65 17.63 22.14
CA LYS A 83 4.98 18.44 23.33
C LYS A 83 6.06 17.81 24.22
N ASN A 84 6.20 16.48 24.17
CA ASN A 84 7.17 15.72 24.96
C ASN A 84 8.48 15.46 24.21
N GLY A 85 8.73 16.16 23.10
CA GLY A 85 9.96 15.97 22.31
C GLY A 85 9.98 14.70 21.46
N GLN A 86 8.88 13.95 21.36
CA GLN A 86 8.82 12.71 20.58
C GLN A 86 8.41 12.99 19.13
N LEU A 87 8.97 12.27 18.17
CA LEU A 87 8.47 12.27 16.79
C LEU A 87 7.02 11.78 16.79
N GLY A 88 6.13 12.46 16.09
CA GLY A 88 4.72 12.09 16.02
C GLY A 88 4.07 12.38 14.69
N LEU A 89 3.09 11.56 14.38
CA LEU A 89 2.18 11.69 13.24
C LEU A 89 0.84 12.22 13.75
N ALA A 90 0.34 13.29 13.14
CA ALA A 90 -0.97 13.84 13.41
C ALA A 90 -1.88 13.67 12.19
N ASP A 91 -3.03 13.03 12.39
CA ASP A 91 -4.06 12.87 11.37
C ASP A 91 -5.46 13.00 11.99
N GLY A 92 -6.35 13.75 11.34
CA GLY A 92 -7.74 13.92 11.81
C GLY A 92 -7.87 14.41 13.26
N GLY A 93 -6.94 15.24 13.73
CA GLY A 93 -6.91 15.76 15.11
C GLY A 93 -6.38 14.76 16.17
N LYS A 94 -5.97 13.56 15.76
CA LYS A 94 -5.32 12.57 16.62
C LYS A 94 -3.82 12.60 16.40
N VAL A 95 -3.05 12.34 17.45
CA VAL A 95 -1.59 12.31 17.39
C VAL A 95 -1.10 10.93 17.87
N PHE A 96 -0.29 10.28 17.04
CA PHE A 96 0.44 9.07 17.39
C PHE A 96 1.91 9.42 17.49
N ALA A 97 2.46 9.37 18.71
CA ALA A 97 3.91 9.53 18.89
C ALA A 97 4.62 8.23 18.49
N PHE A 98 5.66 8.28 17.69
CA PHE A 98 6.47 7.11 17.36
C PHE A 98 7.51 6.82 18.46
N GLY A 99 8.14 7.85 18.99
CA GLY A 99 9.17 7.70 20.02
C GLY A 99 10.07 8.93 20.12
N PRO A 100 10.95 8.98 21.13
CA PRO A 100 11.96 10.03 21.21
C PRO A 100 12.94 9.93 20.02
N PRO A 101 13.46 11.06 19.52
CA PRO A 101 14.55 11.03 18.56
C PRO A 101 15.84 10.51 19.21
N PRO A 102 16.75 9.89 18.44
CA PRO A 102 18.10 9.61 18.91
C PRO A 102 18.78 10.90 19.35
N SER A 103 19.56 10.85 20.44
CA SER A 103 20.17 12.02 21.10
C SER A 103 21.08 12.89 20.21
N GLU A 104 21.38 12.48 18.98
CA GLU A 104 22.27 13.18 18.03
C GLU A 104 21.69 13.27 16.60
N ALA A 105 20.43 12.92 16.39
CA ALA A 105 19.87 12.91 15.03
C ALA A 105 19.47 14.32 14.58
N GLU A 106 20.19 14.85 13.58
CA GLU A 106 19.80 16.07 12.84
C GLU A 106 18.47 15.88 12.08
N ASN A 107 18.16 14.62 11.74
CA ASN A 107 16.94 14.23 11.05
C ASN A 107 15.87 13.75 12.03
N LEU A 108 14.60 14.04 11.71
CA LEU A 108 13.41 13.55 12.42
C LEU A 108 13.30 12.02 12.30
N SER A 109 14.07 11.31 13.12
CA SER A 109 14.18 9.86 13.13
C SER A 109 13.87 9.29 14.52
N THR A 110 13.50 8.02 14.59
CA THR A 110 13.25 7.32 15.85
C THR A 110 13.29 5.80 15.65
N VAL A 111 13.47 5.09 16.76
CA VAL A 111 13.41 3.63 16.84
C VAL A 111 12.19 3.28 17.72
N PRO A 112 11.42 2.23 17.39
CA PRO A 112 10.31 1.83 18.23
C PRO A 112 10.73 1.60 19.68
N PRO A 113 10.06 2.22 20.68
CA PRO A 113 10.36 2.02 22.09
C PRO A 113 10.27 0.55 22.50
N ALA A 114 11.06 0.18 23.51
CA ALA A 114 11.05 -1.18 24.03
C ALA A 114 9.64 -1.59 24.50
N GLY A 115 9.16 -2.73 24.00
CA GLY A 115 7.84 -3.29 24.32
C GLY A 115 6.74 -2.94 23.34
N ASP A 116 6.96 -1.97 22.44
CA ASP A 116 6.04 -1.73 21.33
C ASP A 116 6.15 -2.84 20.28
N ASP A 117 5.01 -3.20 19.69
CA ASP A 117 4.94 -4.15 18.59
C ASP A 117 4.71 -3.38 17.28
N ALA A 118 5.79 -3.22 16.52
CA ALA A 118 5.81 -2.42 15.30
C ALA A 118 6.33 -3.28 14.13
N SER A 119 5.52 -3.43 13.08
CA SER A 119 5.83 -4.25 11.92
C SER A 119 5.40 -3.58 10.61
N ILE A 120 6.15 -3.85 9.56
CA ILE A 120 5.81 -3.51 8.17
C ILE A 120 5.58 -4.80 7.38
N GLU A 121 4.40 -4.93 6.80
CA GLU A 121 4.02 -6.05 5.94
C GLU A 121 3.96 -5.58 4.49
N ILE A 122 4.53 -6.36 3.59
CA ILE A 122 4.34 -6.19 2.15
C ILE A 122 3.44 -7.32 1.66
N ARG A 123 2.34 -6.95 1.02
CA ARG A 123 1.32 -7.87 0.50
C ARG A 123 1.04 -7.54 -0.96
N ARG A 124 0.53 -8.50 -1.71
CA ARG A 124 0.12 -8.32 -3.11
C ARG A 124 -1.31 -8.76 -3.35
N SER A 125 -1.93 -8.22 -4.39
CA SER A 125 -3.24 -8.70 -4.84
C SER A 125 -3.18 -10.17 -5.22
N VAL A 126 -4.30 -10.88 -5.01
CA VAL A 126 -4.47 -12.27 -5.47
C VAL A 126 -4.49 -12.32 -7.00
N LEU A 127 -5.17 -11.35 -7.62
CA LEU A 127 -5.37 -11.29 -9.05
C LEU A 127 -4.60 -10.10 -9.66
N SER A 128 -3.73 -10.37 -10.62
CA SER A 128 -3.21 -9.37 -11.55
C SER A 128 -4.20 -9.16 -12.70
N TRP A 129 -4.08 -8.05 -13.42
CA TRP A 129 -4.90 -7.78 -14.59
C TRP A 129 -4.05 -7.33 -15.79
N PRO A 130 -4.50 -7.63 -17.02
CA PRO A 130 -3.79 -7.22 -18.22
C PRO A 130 -4.06 -5.74 -18.51
N THR A 131 -3.11 -5.08 -19.17
CA THR A 131 -3.21 -3.68 -19.62
C THR A 131 -2.92 -3.53 -21.12
N PRO A 132 -3.65 -4.23 -22.00
CA PRO A 132 -3.30 -4.33 -23.43
C PRO A 132 -3.48 -3.03 -24.20
N PHE A 133 -4.19 -2.05 -23.63
CA PHE A 133 -4.47 -0.75 -24.24
C PHE A 133 -3.70 0.40 -23.60
N GLU A 134 -2.86 0.12 -22.59
CA GLU A 134 -1.96 1.14 -22.08
C GLU A 134 -0.81 1.31 -23.06
N VAL A 135 -0.59 2.55 -23.51
CA VAL A 135 0.47 2.91 -24.46
C VAL A 135 1.25 4.09 -23.91
N ASN A 136 2.55 3.91 -23.64
CA ASN A 136 3.46 4.98 -23.32
C ASN A 136 4.08 5.54 -24.61
N PHE A 137 3.58 6.68 -25.07
CA PHE A 137 4.05 7.32 -26.30
C PHE A 137 5.48 7.87 -26.21
N MET A 138 6.03 8.09 -25.01
CA MET A 138 7.40 8.61 -24.85
C MET A 138 8.46 7.51 -24.93
N THR A 139 8.17 6.31 -24.38
CA THR A 139 9.16 5.23 -24.27
C THR A 139 8.86 4.01 -25.14
N GLY A 140 7.66 3.91 -25.70
CA GLY A 140 7.19 2.76 -26.50
C GLY A 140 6.94 1.48 -25.69
N HIS A 141 7.43 1.41 -24.45
CA HIS A 141 7.23 0.29 -23.54
C HIS A 141 6.08 0.57 -22.57
N SER A 142 5.07 -0.30 -22.61
CA SER A 142 3.95 -0.27 -21.68
C SER A 142 3.89 -1.61 -20.98
N PRO A 143 3.69 -1.62 -19.66
CA PRO A 143 3.58 -2.88 -18.94
C PRO A 143 2.38 -3.67 -19.46
N SER A 144 2.61 -4.96 -19.66
CA SER A 144 1.60 -5.86 -20.21
C SER A 144 0.59 -6.28 -19.15
N TRP A 145 1.03 -6.26 -17.89
CA TRP A 145 0.26 -6.65 -16.72
C TRP A 145 0.54 -5.74 -15.54
N LYS A 146 -0.48 -5.64 -14.68
CA LYS A 146 -0.40 -4.92 -13.42
C LYS A 146 -0.94 -5.75 -12.26
N ARG A 147 -0.47 -5.40 -11.06
CA ARG A 147 -0.98 -5.90 -9.79
C ARG A 147 -0.89 -4.81 -8.73
N HIS A 148 -1.73 -4.82 -7.69
CA HIS A 148 -1.49 -3.95 -6.54
C HIS A 148 -0.49 -4.58 -5.56
N LEU A 149 0.38 -3.74 -5.01
CA LEU A 149 1.19 -4.00 -3.83
C LEU A 149 0.67 -3.15 -2.68
N TYR A 150 0.65 -3.74 -1.49
CA TYR A 150 0.18 -3.11 -0.27
C TYR A 150 1.30 -3.14 0.76
N TYR A 151 1.67 -1.97 1.24
CA TYR A 151 2.58 -1.83 2.37
C TYR A 151 1.72 -1.47 3.56
N LYS A 152 1.74 -2.31 4.60
CA LYS A 152 0.93 -2.12 5.81
C LYS A 152 1.85 -1.93 7.00
N LEU A 153 1.90 -0.71 7.52
CA LEU A 153 2.53 -0.43 8.80
C LEU A 153 1.49 -0.70 9.88
N ARG A 154 1.85 -1.55 10.83
CA ARG A 154 1.07 -1.80 12.05
C ARG A 154 1.96 -1.48 13.24
N TRP A 155 1.44 -0.68 14.16
CA TRP A 155 2.14 -0.36 15.39
C TRP A 155 1.18 -0.38 16.55
N LYS A 156 1.46 -1.22 17.54
CA LYS A 156 0.77 -1.26 18.82
C LYS A 156 1.71 -0.89 19.95
N LYS A 157 1.34 0.14 20.71
CA LYS A 157 2.07 0.54 21.90
C LYS A 157 1.75 -0.34 23.10
N THR A 158 2.68 -0.40 24.04
CA THR A 158 2.44 -0.96 25.39
C THR A 158 1.25 -0.30 26.10
N THR A 159 1.02 0.99 25.86
CA THR A 159 -0.13 1.75 26.39
C THR A 159 -1.46 1.39 25.74
N GLY A 160 -1.46 0.56 24.69
CA GLY A 160 -2.64 0.15 23.94
C GLY A 160 -2.99 1.04 22.75
N ALA A 161 -2.29 2.16 22.53
CA ALA A 161 -2.48 2.98 21.34
C ALA A 161 -2.04 2.22 20.07
N THR A 162 -2.82 2.32 19.00
CA THR A 162 -2.53 1.65 17.73
C THR A 162 -2.45 2.62 16.57
N LEU A 163 -1.62 2.28 15.59
CA LEU A 163 -1.51 2.94 14.31
C LEU A 163 -1.49 1.88 13.20
N ASP A 164 -2.42 2.01 12.27
CA ASP A 164 -2.47 1.22 11.05
C ASP A 164 -2.41 2.17 9.86
N MET A 165 -1.41 2.00 9.01
CA MET A 165 -1.26 2.77 7.77
C MET A 165 -1.08 1.82 6.60
N ILE A 166 -1.70 2.16 5.47
CA ILE A 166 -1.68 1.32 4.27
C ILE A 166 -1.36 2.19 3.07
N TRP A 167 -0.30 1.82 2.36
CA TRP A 167 0.01 2.35 1.04
C TRP A 167 -0.33 1.31 -0.01
N ARG A 168 -0.88 1.77 -1.13
CA ARG A 168 -1.19 0.91 -2.28
C ARG A 168 -0.45 1.44 -3.50
N TYR A 169 0.41 0.61 -4.08
CA TYR A 169 1.15 0.89 -5.29
C TYR A 169 0.74 -0.08 -6.40
N GLU A 170 1.06 0.28 -7.65
CA GLU A 170 0.94 -0.63 -8.80
C GLU A 170 2.31 -1.24 -9.10
N GLN A 171 2.36 -2.57 -9.20
CA GLN A 171 3.49 -3.34 -9.69
C GLN A 171 3.27 -3.65 -11.17
N PHE A 172 4.29 -3.39 -11.98
CA PHE A 172 4.29 -3.54 -13.43
C PHE A 172 5.09 -4.77 -13.86
N PHE A 173 4.64 -5.48 -14.90
CA PHE A 173 5.32 -6.62 -15.52
C PHE A 173 5.45 -6.45 -17.04
#